data_AF-A2SPB5-F1
#
_entry.id   AF-A2SPB5-F1
#
_cell.length_a   1.000
_cell.length_b   1.000
_cell.length_c   1.000
_cell.angle_alpha   90.00
_cell.angle_beta   90.00
_cell.angle_gamma   90.00
#
_symmetry.space_group_name_H-M   'P 1'
#
loop_
_entity.id
_entity.type
_entity.pdbx_description
1 polymer ?
#
loop_
_entity_poly.entity_id
_entity_poly.type
_entity_poly.pdbx_seq_one_letter_code
_entity_poly.pdbx_strand_id
1 'polypeptide(L)'
;MQACPKCDYRRTLADQAKPASECPSCGVIYAKYVQRQAELDARQTKQSAQSSEASRGPRAALLLIVLLVLVAGAGYFAYTKYQEQQRQERRQLVESGLALLQGIQNKVTDADKLASSTGRAYLSGPVSKLQDIQREAEAVKVPACLGGAKNALADYVKAQVDTYLVFMQDTSYLMNPEYEKAQEASSRSAKHYKDFDPAEVCGRFIDRGPL
;
A
#
# COMPACT_ATOMS: atom_id res chain seq x y z
N MET A 1 -66.64 -21.01 -2.91
CA MET A 1 -66.50 -21.65 -4.24
C MET A 1 -65.02 -21.67 -4.59
N GLN A 2 -64.38 -22.84 -4.56
CA GLN A 2 -62.97 -22.95 -4.97
C GLN A 2 -62.89 -22.94 -6.49
N ALA A 3 -61.93 -22.20 -7.04
CA ALA A 3 -61.64 -22.21 -8.47
C ALA A 3 -61.01 -23.55 -8.86
N CYS A 4 -61.21 -23.98 -10.11
CA CYS A 4 -60.63 -25.23 -10.59
C CYS A 4 -59.10 -25.14 -10.62
N PRO A 5 -58.33 -26.02 -9.94
CA PRO A 5 -56.87 -25.90 -9.89
C PRO A 5 -56.18 -26.14 -11.25
N LYS A 6 -56.88 -26.69 -12.25
CA LYS A 6 -56.34 -26.90 -13.60
C LYS A 6 -56.55 -25.70 -14.55
N CYS A 7 -57.65 -24.97 -14.43
CA CYS A 7 -58.03 -23.93 -15.40
C CYS A 7 -58.58 -22.64 -14.76
N ASP A 8 -58.57 -22.55 -13.43
CA ASP A 8 -59.05 -21.45 -12.60
C ASP A 8 -60.54 -21.07 -12.77
N TYR A 9 -61.32 -21.94 -13.41
CA TYR A 9 -62.75 -21.71 -13.63
C TYR A 9 -63.55 -21.68 -12.32
N ARG A 10 -64.41 -20.67 -12.17
CA ARG A 10 -65.36 -20.52 -11.05
C ARG A 10 -66.77 -20.87 -11.50
N ARG A 11 -67.42 -21.81 -10.81
CA ARG A 11 -68.80 -22.22 -11.09
C ARG A 11 -69.77 -21.06 -10.92
N THR A 12 -70.69 -20.94 -11.86
CA THR A 12 -71.79 -19.98 -11.84
C THR A 12 -73.10 -20.68 -11.45
N LEU A 13 -74.16 -19.91 -11.22
CA LEU A 13 -75.50 -20.47 -10.94
C LEU A 13 -76.05 -21.30 -12.10
N ALA A 14 -75.58 -21.07 -13.33
CA ALA A 14 -75.99 -21.83 -14.52
C ALA A 14 -75.38 -23.25 -14.57
N ASP A 15 -74.30 -23.51 -13.82
CA ASP A 15 -73.59 -24.79 -13.85
C ASP A 15 -74.16 -25.83 -12.88
N GLN A 16 -75.28 -25.52 -12.21
CA GLN A 16 -75.92 -26.40 -11.21
C GLN A 16 -76.43 -27.72 -11.81
N ALA A 17 -76.68 -27.76 -13.12
CA ALA A 17 -77.11 -28.97 -13.83
C ALA A 17 -75.98 -30.00 -14.04
N LYS A 18 -74.70 -29.63 -13.85
CA LYS A 18 -73.55 -30.52 -14.04
C LYS A 18 -73.06 -31.11 -12.69
N PRO A 19 -72.64 -32.39 -12.67
CA PRO A 19 -72.27 -33.08 -11.43
C PRO A 19 -71.19 -32.32 -10.67
N ALA A 20 -71.36 -32.18 -9.35
CA ALA A 20 -70.46 -31.41 -8.48
C ALA A 20 -69.00 -31.89 -8.49
N SER A 21 -68.78 -33.16 -8.86
CA SER A 21 -67.47 -33.81 -8.90
C SER A 21 -66.60 -33.43 -10.10
N GLU A 22 -67.14 -32.74 -11.11
CA GLU A 22 -66.43 -32.44 -12.36
C GLU A 22 -66.42 -30.94 -12.70
N CYS A 23 -65.28 -30.42 -13.17
CA CYS A 23 -65.22 -29.04 -13.65
C CYS A 23 -65.99 -28.89 -14.98
N PRO A 24 -67.00 -28.01 -15.07
CA PRO A 24 -67.83 -27.87 -16.27
C PRO A 24 -67.09 -27.25 -17.47
N SER A 25 -65.94 -26.61 -17.24
CA SER A 25 -65.11 -25.95 -18.26
C SER A 25 -64.04 -26.87 -18.85
N CYS A 26 -63.34 -27.65 -18.02
CA CYS A 26 -62.20 -28.46 -18.47
C CYS A 26 -62.34 -29.98 -18.22
N GLY A 27 -63.49 -30.43 -17.69
CA GLY A 27 -63.84 -31.84 -17.52
C GLY A 27 -63.02 -32.61 -16.48
N VAL A 28 -62.33 -31.93 -15.55
CA VAL A 28 -61.55 -32.65 -14.53
C VAL A 28 -62.43 -33.11 -13.39
N ILE A 29 -62.24 -34.36 -12.99
CA ILE A 29 -62.79 -34.90 -11.76
C ILE A 29 -61.87 -34.47 -10.61
N TYR A 30 -62.37 -33.62 -9.71
CA TYR A 30 -61.56 -33.01 -8.64
C TYR A 30 -60.83 -34.04 -7.79
N ALA A 31 -61.51 -35.14 -7.41
CA ALA A 31 -60.93 -36.21 -6.60
C ALA A 31 -59.70 -36.85 -7.27
N LYS A 32 -59.78 -37.14 -8.58
CA LYS A 32 -58.65 -37.73 -9.32
C LYS A 32 -57.51 -36.74 -9.53
N TYR A 33 -57.83 -35.46 -9.71
CA TYR A 33 -56.82 -34.43 -9.91
C TYR A 33 -55.96 -34.22 -8.66
N VAL A 34 -56.60 -34.07 -7.49
CA VAL A 34 -55.90 -33.90 -6.21
C VAL A 34 -55.05 -35.13 -5.87
N GLN A 35 -55.57 -36.34 -6.11
CA GLN A 35 -54.80 -37.57 -5.90
C GLN A 35 -53.55 -37.63 -6.80
N ARG A 36 -53.68 -37.28 -8.08
CA ARG A 36 -52.55 -37.24 -9.00
C ARG A 36 -51.52 -36.17 -8.63
N GLN A 37 -51.96 -35.03 -8.11
CA GLN A 37 -51.06 -33.99 -7.64
C GLN A 37 -50.25 -34.46 -6.42
N ALA A 38 -50.93 -35.05 -5.43
CA ALA A 38 -50.27 -35.62 -4.26
C ALA A 38 -49.26 -36.73 -4.62
N GLU A 39 -49.55 -37.56 -5.62
CA GLU A 39 -48.61 -38.57 -6.14
C GLU A 39 -47.39 -37.96 -6.82
N LEU A 40 -47.55 -36.87 -7.58
CA LEU A 40 -46.45 -36.16 -8.24
C LEU A 40 -45.55 -35.46 -7.22
N ASP A 41 -46.15 -34.78 -6.24
CA ASP A 41 -45.43 -34.10 -5.18
C ASP A 41 -44.67 -35.12 -4.31
N ALA A 42 -45.27 -36.28 -4.02
CA ALA A 42 -44.60 -37.37 -3.31
C ALA A 42 -43.44 -37.99 -4.11
N ARG A 43 -43.56 -38.08 -5.44
CA ARG A 43 -42.46 -38.55 -6.32
C ARG A 43 -41.32 -37.53 -6.38
N GLN A 44 -41.63 -36.24 -6.51
CA GLN A 44 -40.62 -35.18 -6.52
C GLN A 44 -39.88 -35.12 -5.19
N THR A 45 -40.58 -35.17 -4.06
CA THR A 45 -39.96 -35.15 -2.73
C THR A 45 -39.00 -36.32 -2.51
N LYS A 46 -39.35 -37.52 -2.99
CA LYS A 46 -38.47 -38.70 -2.93
C LYS A 46 -37.25 -38.56 -3.84
N GLN A 47 -37.43 -37.99 -5.04
CA GLN A 47 -36.34 -37.75 -5.98
C GLN A 47 -35.37 -36.69 -5.46
N SER A 48 -35.85 -35.59 -4.86
CA SER A 48 -34.98 -34.54 -4.30
C SER A 48 -34.21 -35.01 -3.08
N ALA A 49 -34.83 -35.81 -2.20
CA ALA A 49 -34.14 -36.38 -1.04
C ALA A 49 -33.06 -37.41 -1.45
N GLN A 50 -33.33 -38.22 -2.48
CA GLN A 50 -32.36 -39.21 -2.99
C GLN A 50 -31.23 -38.58 -3.80
N SER A 51 -31.44 -37.41 -4.41
CA SER A 51 -30.39 -36.72 -5.19
C SER A 51 -29.50 -35.80 -4.35
N SER A 52 -29.89 -35.44 -3.13
CA SER A 52 -29.02 -34.71 -2.19
C SER A 52 -27.96 -35.56 -1.48
N GLU A 53 -28.10 -36.88 -1.47
CA GLU A 53 -27.15 -37.80 -0.79
C GLU A 53 -26.19 -38.54 -1.75
N ALA A 54 -26.44 -38.53 -3.07
CA ALA A 54 -25.80 -39.47 -4.00
C ALA A 54 -24.67 -38.92 -4.88
N SER A 55 -24.10 -37.73 -4.64
CA SER A 55 -22.99 -37.25 -5.49
C SER A 55 -21.94 -36.36 -4.81
N ARG A 56 -21.40 -36.81 -3.68
CA ARG A 56 -20.00 -36.49 -3.33
C ARG A 56 -19.16 -37.76 -3.46
N GLY A 57 -19.06 -38.27 -4.69
CA GLY A 57 -18.04 -39.26 -5.00
C GLY A 57 -16.65 -38.67 -4.71
N PRO A 58 -15.67 -39.47 -4.24
CA PRO A 58 -14.33 -38.98 -3.88
C PRO A 58 -13.63 -38.23 -5.03
N ARG A 59 -14.03 -38.49 -6.29
CA ARG A 59 -13.56 -37.75 -7.49
C ARG A 59 -13.99 -36.29 -7.52
N ALA A 60 -15.23 -35.98 -7.12
CA ALA A 60 -15.72 -34.59 -7.06
C ALA A 60 -15.00 -33.80 -5.94
N ALA A 61 -14.74 -34.44 -4.81
CA ALA A 61 -13.95 -33.85 -3.73
C ALA A 61 -12.49 -33.59 -4.16
N LEU A 62 -11.86 -34.55 -4.86
CA LEU A 62 -10.51 -34.39 -5.41
C LEU A 62 -10.41 -33.21 -6.39
N LEU A 63 -11.36 -33.06 -7.31
CA LEU A 63 -11.36 -31.94 -8.26
C LEU A 63 -11.48 -30.58 -7.55
N LEU A 64 -12.30 -30.48 -6.50
CA LEU A 64 -12.42 -29.25 -5.71
C LEU A 64 -11.12 -28.91 -4.95
N ILE A 65 -10.45 -29.92 -4.39
CA ILE A 65 -9.17 -29.72 -3.70
C ILE A 65 -8.10 -29.24 -4.69
N VAL A 66 -8.00 -29.87 -5.86
CA VAL A 66 -7.05 -29.46 -6.91
C VAL A 66 -7.30 -28.01 -7.34
N LEU A 67 -8.57 -27.62 -7.54
CA LEU A 67 -8.93 -26.27 -7.95
C LEU A 67 -8.57 -25.24 -6.87
N LEU A 68 -8.82 -25.56 -5.59
CA LEU A 68 -8.41 -24.71 -4.46
C LEU A 68 -6.89 -24.53 -4.38
N VAL A 69 -6.12 -25.60 -4.58
CA VAL A 69 -4.65 -25.52 -4.59
C VAL A 69 -4.14 -24.67 -5.75
N LEU A 70 -4.75 -24.77 -6.94
CA LEU A 70 -4.38 -23.94 -8.09
C LEU A 70 -4.67 -22.45 -7.84
N VAL A 71 -5.83 -22.11 -7.26
CA VAL A 71 -6.18 -20.72 -6.94
C VAL A 71 -5.26 -20.16 -5.85
N ALA A 72 -4.99 -20.93 -4.78
CA ALA A 72 -4.07 -20.52 -3.74
C ALA A 72 -2.63 -20.35 -4.27
N GLY A 73 -2.18 -21.25 -5.15
CA GLY A 73 -0.86 -21.17 -5.79
C GLY A 73 -0.71 -19.96 -6.70
N ALA A 74 -1.72 -19.68 -7.54
CA ALA A 74 -1.73 -18.49 -8.40
C ALA A 74 -1.79 -17.19 -7.58
N GLY A 75 -2.61 -17.16 -6.53
CA GLY A 75 -2.69 -16.03 -5.60
C GLY A 75 -1.37 -15.77 -4.89
N TYR A 76 -0.71 -16.82 -4.38
CA TYR A 76 0.60 -16.71 -3.75
C TYR A 76 1.67 -16.20 -4.72
N PHE A 77 1.70 -16.72 -5.95
CA PHE A 77 2.66 -16.28 -6.98
C PHE A 77 2.44 -14.81 -7.41
N ALA A 78 1.19 -14.39 -7.57
CA ALA A 78 0.87 -12.99 -7.87
C ALA A 78 1.25 -12.07 -6.70
N TYR A 79 1.01 -12.52 -5.47
CA TYR A 79 1.38 -11.79 -4.25
C TYR A 79 2.89 -11.62 -4.12
N THR A 80 3.70 -12.66 -4.37
CA THR A 80 5.17 -12.54 -4.32
C THR A 80 5.69 -11.60 -5.40
N LYS A 81 5.17 -11.67 -6.63
CA LYS A 81 5.54 -10.75 -7.73
C LYS A 81 5.18 -9.29 -7.43
N TYR A 82 4.00 -9.06 -6.87
CA TYR A 82 3.59 -7.72 -6.44
C TYR A 82 4.54 -7.16 -5.35
N GLN A 83 4.97 -8.01 -4.41
CA GLN A 83 5.87 -7.60 -3.35
C GLN A 83 7.28 -7.27 -3.87
N GLU A 84 7.78 -8.01 -4.87
CA GLU A 84 9.07 -7.74 -5.52
C GLU A 84 9.09 -6.37 -6.20
N GLN A 85 8.04 -6.03 -6.96
CA GLN A 85 7.96 -4.76 -7.69
C GLN A 85 7.95 -3.56 -6.73
N GLN A 86 7.16 -3.66 -5.67
CA GLN A 86 7.12 -2.69 -4.58
C GLN A 86 8.48 -2.48 -3.90
N ARG A 87 9.28 -3.54 -3.72
CA ARG A 87 10.65 -3.41 -3.18
C ARG A 87 11.59 -2.68 -4.13
N GLN A 88 11.45 -2.88 -5.45
CA GLN A 88 12.26 -2.18 -6.46
C GLN A 88 11.94 -0.69 -6.50
N GLU A 89 10.66 -0.32 -6.54
CA GLU A 89 10.24 1.08 -6.51
C GLU A 89 10.74 1.79 -5.25
N ARG A 90 10.65 1.13 -4.09
CA ARG A 90 11.22 1.66 -2.83
C ARG A 90 12.74 1.82 -2.88
N ARG A 91 13.46 0.85 -3.46
CA ARG A 91 14.92 0.94 -3.65
C ARG A 91 15.29 2.12 -4.54
N GLN A 92 14.59 2.30 -5.66
CA GLN A 92 14.78 3.43 -6.57
C GLN A 92 14.49 4.78 -5.90
N LEU A 93 13.45 4.85 -5.07
CA LEU A 93 13.14 6.06 -4.28
C LEU A 93 14.27 6.40 -3.28
N VAL A 94 14.81 5.40 -2.59
CA VAL A 94 15.94 5.59 -1.66
C VAL A 94 17.20 5.99 -2.42
N GLU A 95 17.51 5.33 -3.53
CA GLU A 95 18.70 5.60 -4.35
C GLU A 95 18.66 7.01 -4.95
N SER A 96 17.51 7.42 -5.50
CA SER A 96 17.33 8.79 -6.01
C SER A 96 17.42 9.83 -4.91
N GLY A 97 16.85 9.56 -3.72
CA GLY A 97 17.00 10.43 -2.55
C GLY A 97 18.46 10.56 -2.09
N LEU A 98 19.22 9.46 -2.11
CA LEU A 98 20.64 9.45 -1.80
C LEU A 98 21.44 10.28 -2.80
N ALA A 99 21.17 10.10 -4.09
CA ALA A 99 21.85 10.83 -5.16
C ALA A 99 21.63 12.36 -5.03
N LEU A 100 20.42 12.78 -4.63
CA LEU A 100 20.13 14.19 -4.34
C LEU A 100 20.96 14.72 -3.16
N LEU A 101 21.01 13.98 -2.06
CA LEU A 101 21.81 14.36 -0.88
C LEU A 101 23.31 14.40 -1.18
N GLN A 102 23.81 13.45 -1.96
CA GLN A 102 25.20 13.41 -2.40
C GLN A 102 25.54 14.58 -3.33
N GLY A 103 24.61 14.95 -4.22
CA GLY A 103 24.74 16.15 -5.05
C GLY A 103 24.89 17.42 -4.23
N ILE A 104 24.10 17.57 -3.15
CA ILE A 104 24.22 18.68 -2.22
C ILE A 104 25.56 18.61 -1.48
N GLN A 105 25.94 17.45 -0.97
CA GLN A 105 27.22 17.27 -0.27
C GLN A 105 28.43 17.69 -1.13
N ASN A 106 28.43 17.36 -2.41
CA ASN A 106 29.48 17.78 -3.33
C ASN A 106 29.52 19.31 -3.46
N LYS A 107 28.35 19.96 -3.61
CA LYS A 107 28.27 21.44 -3.62
C LYS A 107 28.79 22.06 -2.32
N VAL A 108 28.48 21.47 -1.17
CA VAL A 108 28.99 21.92 0.14
C VAL A 108 30.50 21.81 0.17
N THR A 109 31.04 20.66 -0.23
CA THR A 109 32.49 20.39 -0.22
C THR A 109 33.24 21.37 -1.12
N ASP A 110 32.71 21.65 -2.32
CA ASP A 110 33.31 22.60 -3.25
C ASP A 110 33.24 24.04 -2.70
N ALA A 111 32.09 24.45 -2.16
CA ALA A 111 31.91 25.77 -1.57
C ALA A 111 32.78 25.97 -0.32
N ASP A 112 32.92 24.94 0.51
CA ASP A 112 33.77 24.94 1.70
C ASP A 112 35.26 25.03 1.32
N LYS A 113 35.70 24.28 0.31
CA LYS A 113 37.07 24.37 -0.22
C LYS A 113 37.37 25.77 -0.76
N LEU A 114 36.41 26.39 -1.43
CA LEU A 114 36.55 27.78 -1.89
C LEU A 114 36.59 28.75 -0.69
N ALA A 115 35.68 28.61 0.26
CA ALA A 115 35.61 29.46 1.45
C ALA A 115 36.91 29.39 2.28
N SER A 116 37.38 28.19 2.61
CA SER A 116 38.62 27.95 3.36
C SER A 116 39.89 28.45 2.67
N SER A 117 39.89 28.59 1.34
CA SER A 117 40.99 29.18 0.57
C SER A 117 40.81 30.67 0.30
N THR A 118 39.70 31.26 0.72
CA THR A 118 39.37 32.67 0.49
C THR A 118 39.74 33.50 1.72
N GLY A 119 40.47 34.60 1.51
CA GLY A 119 40.77 35.55 2.57
C GLY A 119 39.50 36.23 3.11
N ARG A 120 39.52 36.60 4.41
CA ARG A 120 38.37 37.16 5.13
C ARG A 120 37.62 38.28 4.39
N ALA A 121 38.34 39.16 3.68
CA ALA A 121 37.76 40.29 2.94
C ALA A 121 36.82 39.88 1.78
N TYR A 122 36.97 38.66 1.25
CA TYR A 122 36.19 38.15 0.11
C TYR A 122 35.27 36.99 0.49
N LEU A 123 35.21 36.63 1.77
CA LEU A 123 34.52 35.43 2.26
C LEU A 123 32.99 35.54 2.22
N SER A 124 32.45 36.76 2.10
CA SER A 124 31.00 37.02 2.02
C SER A 124 30.32 36.27 0.87
N GLY A 125 30.97 36.18 -0.30
CA GLY A 125 30.46 35.45 -1.46
C GLY A 125 30.34 33.94 -1.20
N PRO A 126 31.44 33.24 -0.85
CA PRO A 126 31.39 31.82 -0.48
C PRO A 126 30.44 31.50 0.68
N VAL A 127 30.35 32.34 1.71
CA VAL A 127 29.43 32.14 2.84
C VAL A 127 27.97 32.25 2.40
N SER A 128 27.63 33.23 1.56
CA SER A 128 26.29 33.33 0.97
C SER A 128 25.94 32.06 0.17
N LYS A 129 26.92 31.51 -0.56
CA LYS A 129 26.72 30.27 -1.31
C LYS A 129 26.46 29.07 -0.39
N LEU A 130 27.19 28.95 0.72
CA LEU A 130 26.94 27.92 1.72
C LEU A 130 25.54 28.07 2.36
N GLN A 131 25.10 29.30 2.64
CA GLN A 131 23.75 29.58 3.13
C GLN A 131 22.65 29.19 2.12
N ASP A 132 22.88 29.41 0.82
CA ASP A 132 21.97 28.91 -0.22
C ASP A 132 21.89 27.38 -0.21
N ILE A 133 23.04 26.71 -0.11
CA ILE A 133 23.11 25.24 -0.07
C ILE A 133 22.44 24.70 1.20
N GLN A 134 22.56 25.38 2.33
CA GLN A 134 21.85 25.03 3.57
C GLN A 134 20.33 25.01 3.33
N ARG A 135 19.78 26.07 2.75
CA ARG A 135 18.35 26.15 2.42
C ARG A 135 17.94 25.08 1.41
N GLU A 136 18.80 24.78 0.43
CA GLU A 136 18.58 23.69 -0.53
C GLU A 136 18.49 22.33 0.18
N ALA A 137 19.39 22.06 1.12
CA ALA A 137 19.40 20.84 1.93
C ALA A 137 18.13 20.68 2.78
N GLU A 138 17.68 21.77 3.41
CA GLU A 138 16.46 21.80 4.20
C GLU A 138 15.19 21.62 3.35
N ALA A 139 15.20 22.12 2.10
CA ALA A 139 14.08 22.03 1.18
C ALA A 139 13.97 20.69 0.45
N VAL A 140 15.05 19.90 0.38
CA VAL A 140 15.04 18.61 -0.32
C VAL A 140 14.00 17.66 0.30
N LYS A 141 13.21 17.05 -0.58
CA LYS A 141 12.24 16.01 -0.24
C LYS A 141 12.92 14.65 -0.34
N VAL A 142 13.06 13.99 0.80
CA VAL A 142 13.64 12.64 0.91
C VAL A 142 12.60 11.69 1.50
N PRO A 143 12.68 10.39 1.20
CA PRO A 143 11.87 9.40 1.91
C PRO A 143 12.13 9.47 3.42
N ALA A 144 11.15 9.06 4.22
CA ALA A 144 11.20 9.16 5.69
C ALA A 144 12.47 8.53 6.29
N CYS A 145 12.96 7.42 5.72
CA CYS A 145 14.18 6.76 6.21
C CYS A 145 15.45 7.61 6.04
N LEU A 146 15.48 8.54 5.08
CA LEU A 146 16.61 9.45 4.84
C LEU A 146 16.46 10.80 5.55
N GLY A 147 15.39 11.00 6.35
CA GLY A 147 15.19 12.24 7.10
C GLY A 147 16.34 12.57 8.05
N GLY A 148 16.92 11.54 8.71
CA GLY A 148 18.09 11.70 9.57
C GLY A 148 19.31 12.23 8.80
N ALA A 149 19.64 11.62 7.66
CA ALA A 149 20.76 12.07 6.81
C ALA A 149 20.58 13.49 6.30
N LYS A 150 19.36 13.83 5.85
CA LYS A 150 19.04 15.19 5.42
C LYS A 150 19.30 16.20 6.54
N ASN A 151 18.80 15.93 7.74
CA ASN A 151 18.97 16.84 8.88
C ASN A 151 20.44 16.96 9.28
N ALA A 152 21.16 15.82 9.35
CA ALA A 152 22.59 15.82 9.63
C ALA A 152 23.40 16.63 8.60
N LEU A 153 23.04 16.55 7.31
CA LEU A 153 23.66 17.36 6.27
C LEU A 153 23.35 18.85 6.45
N ALA A 154 22.09 19.22 6.69
CA ALA A 154 21.71 20.61 6.94
C ALA A 154 22.44 21.19 8.17
N ASP A 155 22.51 20.43 9.27
CA ASP A 155 23.23 20.80 10.49
C ASP A 155 24.74 20.96 10.24
N TYR A 156 25.33 20.10 9.42
CA TYR A 156 26.73 20.23 8.99
C TYR A 156 26.97 21.54 8.23
N VAL A 157 26.14 21.85 7.22
CA VAL A 157 26.29 23.10 6.45
C VAL A 157 26.09 24.32 7.34
N LYS A 158 25.10 24.27 8.23
CA LYS A 158 24.85 25.33 9.21
C LYS A 158 26.08 25.59 10.08
N ALA A 159 26.68 24.53 10.64
CA ALA A 159 27.87 24.66 11.48
C ALA A 159 29.07 25.24 10.72
N GLN A 160 29.24 24.91 9.43
CA GLN A 160 30.26 25.53 8.58
C GLN A 160 30.01 27.02 8.36
N VAL A 161 28.76 27.39 8.02
CA VAL A 161 28.36 28.80 7.88
C VAL A 161 28.66 29.57 9.16
N ASP A 162 28.26 29.05 10.32
CA ASP A 162 28.47 29.70 11.61
C ASP A 162 29.97 29.87 11.92
N THR A 163 30.79 28.86 11.62
CA THR A 163 32.25 28.93 11.78
C THR A 163 32.86 30.05 10.95
N TYR A 164 32.47 30.17 9.67
CA TYR A 164 32.95 31.26 8.81
C TYR A 164 32.43 32.62 9.25
N LEU A 165 31.19 32.72 9.73
CA LEU A 165 30.65 33.98 10.24
C LEU A 165 31.42 34.46 11.48
N VAL A 166 31.74 33.57 12.42
CA VAL A 166 32.56 33.91 13.59
C VAL A 166 33.97 34.34 13.16
N PHE A 167 34.59 33.61 12.23
CA PHE A 167 35.87 34.00 11.64
C PHE A 167 35.84 35.38 10.97
N MET A 168 34.71 35.73 10.33
CA MET A 168 34.51 37.05 9.72
C MET A 168 34.29 38.16 10.74
N GLN A 169 33.89 37.88 11.98
CA GLN A 169 33.59 38.86 13.00
C GLN A 169 34.83 39.29 13.79
N ASP A 170 35.76 38.38 14.10
CA ASP A 170 36.89 38.68 15.00
C ASP A 170 38.27 38.58 14.32
N THR A 171 39.12 39.59 14.51
CA THR A 171 40.54 39.57 14.10
C THR A 171 41.42 38.70 14.98
N SER A 172 40.99 38.40 16.20
CA SER A 172 41.68 37.56 17.19
C SER A 172 41.02 36.19 17.35
N TYR A 173 40.50 35.63 16.24
CA TYR A 173 39.72 34.40 16.19
C TYR A 173 40.33 33.19 16.91
N LEU A 174 41.67 33.11 17.02
CA LEU A 174 42.37 32.03 17.75
C LEU A 174 42.15 32.05 19.27
N MET A 175 41.64 33.16 19.82
CA MET A 175 41.34 33.31 21.25
C MET A 175 39.83 33.39 21.53
N ASN A 176 38.99 33.19 20.51
CA ASN A 176 37.55 33.26 20.66
C ASN A 176 36.97 31.85 20.99
N PRO A 177 36.44 31.63 22.21
CA PRO A 177 35.85 30.34 22.58
C PRO A 177 34.61 29.98 21.75
N GLU A 178 33.97 30.95 21.08
CA GLU A 178 32.88 30.70 20.14
C GLU A 178 33.38 30.07 18.85
N TYR A 179 34.59 30.43 18.40
CA TYR A 179 35.20 29.82 17.21
C TYR A 179 35.51 28.34 17.44
N GLU A 180 36.09 28.00 18.59
CA GLU A 180 36.37 26.61 18.97
C GLU A 180 35.09 25.77 19.04
N LYS A 181 34.03 26.32 19.66
CA LYS A 181 32.72 25.66 19.70
C LYS A 181 32.11 25.45 18.32
N ALA A 182 32.20 26.45 17.44
CA ALA A 182 31.70 26.34 16.07
C ALA A 182 32.46 25.28 15.28
N GLN A 183 33.79 25.24 15.43
CA GLN A 183 34.64 24.24 14.80
C GLN A 183 34.36 22.83 15.33
N GLU A 184 34.16 22.67 16.65
CA GLU A 184 33.80 21.38 17.25
C GLU A 184 32.44 20.91 16.72
N ALA A 185 31.44 21.80 16.66
CA ALA A 185 30.12 21.50 16.10
C ALA A 185 30.22 21.05 14.63
N SER A 186 31.02 21.75 13.81
CA SER A 186 31.27 21.37 12.42
C SER A 186 31.90 19.97 12.31
N SER A 187 32.92 19.68 13.12
CA SER A 187 33.58 18.37 13.12
C SER A 187 32.66 17.23 13.59
N ARG A 188 31.80 17.49 14.57
CA ARG A 188 30.82 16.53 15.10
C ARG A 188 29.76 16.21 14.05
N SER A 189 29.21 17.23 13.39
CA SER A 189 28.24 17.04 12.32
C SER A 189 28.86 16.33 11.11
N ALA A 190 30.12 16.64 10.76
CA ALA A 190 30.84 15.95 9.69
C ALA A 190 31.03 14.45 9.99
N LYS A 191 31.37 14.11 11.24
CA LYS A 191 31.46 12.71 11.67
C LYS A 191 30.10 12.03 11.61
N HIS A 192 29.07 12.64 12.16
CA HIS A 192 27.72 12.08 12.17
C HIS A 192 27.20 11.79 10.75
N TYR A 193 27.50 12.70 9.81
CA TYR A 193 27.18 12.50 8.41
C TYR A 193 27.97 11.36 7.75
N LYS A 194 29.29 11.26 8.02
CA LYS A 194 30.14 10.18 7.48
C LYS A 194 29.76 8.79 8.00
N ASP A 195 29.33 8.72 9.25
CA ASP A 195 28.94 7.48 9.90
C ASP A 195 27.53 7.02 9.49
N PHE A 196 26.80 7.81 8.69
CA PHE A 196 25.46 7.46 8.22
C PHE A 196 25.54 6.39 7.12
N ASP A 197 25.17 5.15 7.43
CA ASP A 197 24.99 4.07 6.43
C ASP A 197 23.52 4.02 5.95
N PRO A 198 23.23 4.40 4.71
CA PRO A 198 21.88 4.35 4.16
C PRO A 198 21.30 2.94 4.10
N ALA A 199 22.14 1.92 3.93
CA ALA A 199 21.70 0.53 3.85
C ALA A 199 21.15 0.05 5.21
N GLU A 200 21.83 0.43 6.30
CA GLU A 200 21.39 0.10 7.65
C GLU A 200 20.10 0.84 8.01
N VAL A 201 20.02 2.14 7.71
CA VAL A 201 18.89 2.98 8.12
C VAL A 201 17.65 2.71 7.27
N CYS A 202 17.80 2.51 5.95
CA CYS A 202 16.67 2.29 5.03
C CYS A 202 16.32 0.82 4.78
N GLY A 203 17.10 -0.15 5.26
CA GLY A 203 16.85 -1.58 5.04
C GLY A 203 15.44 -2.01 5.48
N ARG A 204 15.00 -1.59 6.68
CA ARG A 204 13.65 -1.88 7.18
C ARG A 204 12.54 -1.25 6.34
N PHE A 205 12.76 -0.05 5.81
CA PHE A 205 11.81 0.66 4.96
C PHE A 205 11.61 -0.06 3.63
N ILE A 206 12.71 -0.58 3.04
CA ILE A 206 12.66 -1.35 1.79
C ILE A 206 11.89 -2.66 1.99
N ASP A 207 12.08 -3.35 3.12
CA ASP A 207 11.48 -4.66 3.34
C ASP A 207 10.02 -4.60 3.83
N ARG A 208 9.68 -3.66 4.72
CA ARG A 208 8.37 -3.60 5.40
C ARG A 208 7.48 -2.43 4.98
N GLY A 209 8.00 -1.45 4.23
CA GLY A 209 7.28 -0.25 3.85
C GLY A 209 7.38 0.89 4.89
N PRO A 210 6.72 2.04 4.64
CA PRO A 210 6.61 3.12 5.62
C PRO A 210 5.88 2.63 6.87
N LEU A 211 6.44 2.94 8.05
CA LEU A 211 5.77 2.82 9.35
C LEU A 211 4.83 4.01 9.56
#